data_AF-A0A928E622-F1
#
_entry.id   AF-A0A928E622-F1
#
_cell.length_a   1.000
_cell.length_b   1.000
_cell.length_c   1.000
_cell.angle_alpha   90.00
_cell.angle_beta   90.00
_cell.angle_gamma   90.00
#
_symmetry.space_group_name_H-M   'P 1'
#
loop_
_entity.id
_entity.type
_entity.pdbx_description
1 polymer ?
#
loop_
_entity_poly.entity_id
_entity_poly.type
_entity_poly.pdbx_seq_one_letter_code
_entity_poly.pdbx_strand_id
1 'polypeptide(L)'
;MNVKTSAIALRLLNLYRQEHVIIGGWATVNPIFVNDATDDVIKELRDMPTGKLLVQHIENLRSGKTAMDSIDSELLPYGGMMTAEDVATIKLNPNQWRELENALQEFTPDQAGLDRFMSLELVRNFGEEWQNSIRAILNARPNLLDKWNIVKQTYNAYRLWDVANEIIANPISERVRAQVQADMPEYETYLPMFGDAGAELLAKLRTFISSMN
;
A
#
# COMPACT_ATOMS: atom_id res chain seq x y z
N MET A 1 24.18 -8.75 -11.95
CA MET A 1 22.75 -8.80 -11.57
C MET A 1 21.94 -9.09 -12.82
N ASN A 2 21.05 -10.08 -12.78
CA ASN A 2 20.21 -10.43 -13.93
C ASN A 2 18.89 -9.62 -13.84
N VAL A 3 18.63 -8.76 -14.82
CA VAL A 3 17.45 -7.88 -14.87
C VAL A 3 16.14 -8.66 -14.67
N LYS A 4 16.09 -9.90 -15.18
CA LYS A 4 14.93 -10.78 -15.04
C LYS A 4 14.72 -11.23 -13.59
N THR A 5 15.80 -11.50 -12.86
CA THR A 5 15.77 -11.88 -11.44
C THR A 5 15.26 -10.74 -10.57
N SER A 6 15.78 -9.53 -10.76
CA SER A 6 15.35 -8.34 -10.00
C SER A 6 13.89 -7.98 -10.27
N ALA A 7 13.43 -8.09 -11.52
CA ALA A 7 12.02 -7.87 -11.87
C ALA A 7 11.07 -8.88 -11.20
N ILE A 8 11.47 -10.16 -11.14
CA ILE A 8 10.69 -11.19 -10.44
C ILE A 8 10.69 -10.93 -8.94
N ALA A 9 11.83 -10.61 -8.33
CA ALA A 9 11.94 -10.28 -6.91
C ALA A 9 11.04 -9.09 -6.52
N LEU A 10 11.10 -7.99 -7.28
CA LEU A 10 10.21 -6.84 -7.08
C LEU A 10 8.73 -7.21 -7.20
N ARG A 11 8.37 -7.99 -8.22
CA ARG A 11 6.98 -8.43 -8.42
C ARG A 11 6.47 -9.26 -7.23
N LEU A 12 7.26 -10.23 -6.76
CA LEU A 12 6.88 -11.07 -5.61
C LEU A 12 6.77 -10.23 -4.32
N LEU A 13 7.69 -9.29 -4.11
CA LEU A 13 7.65 -8.38 -2.97
C LEU A 13 6.42 -7.47 -3.00
N ASN A 14 6.03 -6.98 -4.17
CA ASN A 14 4.81 -6.19 -4.34
C ASN A 14 3.54 -7.01 -4.10
N LEU A 15 3.47 -8.23 -4.65
CA LEU A 15 2.37 -9.17 -4.38
C LEU A 15 2.22 -9.47 -2.88
N TYR A 16 3.34 -9.73 -2.20
CA TYR A 16 3.37 -9.96 -0.76
C TYR A 16 2.83 -8.77 0.04
N ARG A 17 3.08 -7.53 -0.40
CA ARG A 17 2.54 -6.30 0.23
C ARG A 17 1.09 -6.01 -0.14
N GLN A 18 0.56 -6.65 -1.19
CA GLN A 18 -0.74 -6.38 -1.81
C GLN A 18 -1.79 -7.46 -1.54
N GLU A 19 -1.58 -8.42 -0.62
CA GLU A 19 -2.58 -9.47 -0.36
C GLU A 19 -3.99 -8.93 -0.13
N HIS A 20 -4.08 -7.80 0.58
CA HIS A 20 -5.33 -7.13 0.91
C HIS A 20 -6.18 -6.65 -0.28
N VAL A 21 -5.64 -6.67 -1.51
CA VAL A 21 -6.32 -6.34 -2.77
C VAL A 21 -6.51 -7.55 -3.70
N ILE A 22 -6.07 -8.76 -3.30
CA ILE A 22 -6.14 -9.97 -4.12
C ILE A 22 -7.38 -10.80 -3.74
N ILE A 23 -8.27 -11.01 -4.72
CA ILE A 23 -9.45 -11.87 -4.57
C ILE A 23 -8.97 -13.32 -4.37
N GLY A 24 -9.16 -13.85 -3.16
CA GLY A 24 -8.75 -15.22 -2.77
C GLY A 24 -7.63 -15.31 -1.72
N GLY A 25 -6.99 -14.19 -1.36
CA GLY A 25 -6.00 -14.12 -0.28
C GLY A 25 -4.78 -15.03 -0.47
N TRP A 26 -4.19 -15.50 0.63
CA TRP A 26 -2.96 -16.30 0.63
C TRP A 26 -3.02 -17.59 -0.20
N ALA A 27 -4.19 -18.25 -0.28
CA ALA A 27 -4.37 -19.46 -1.09
C ALA A 27 -4.09 -19.24 -2.59
N THR A 28 -4.31 -18.00 -3.07
CA THR A 28 -4.04 -17.61 -4.46
C THR A 28 -2.58 -17.18 -4.65
N VAL A 29 -2.00 -16.53 -3.64
CA VAL A 29 -0.69 -15.86 -3.77
C VAL A 29 0.47 -16.80 -3.43
N ASN A 30 0.34 -17.64 -2.40
CA ASN A 30 1.41 -18.51 -1.93
C ASN A 30 1.93 -19.49 -2.99
N PRO A 31 1.10 -20.10 -3.87
CA PRO A 31 1.62 -20.92 -4.95
C PRO A 31 2.54 -20.16 -5.92
N ILE A 32 2.27 -18.88 -6.16
CA ILE A 32 3.09 -18.02 -7.02
C ILE A 32 4.46 -17.81 -6.37
N PHE A 33 4.51 -17.56 -5.05
CA PHE A 33 5.79 -17.40 -4.36
C PHE A 33 6.65 -18.67 -4.42
N VAL A 34 6.05 -19.84 -4.15
CA VAL A 34 6.80 -21.10 -4.15
C VAL A 34 7.35 -21.41 -5.53
N ASN A 35 6.57 -21.16 -6.58
CA ASN A 35 6.94 -21.45 -7.97
C ASN A 35 7.99 -20.48 -8.52
N ASP A 36 7.86 -19.18 -8.23
CA ASP A 36 8.63 -18.15 -8.91
C ASP A 36 9.89 -17.71 -8.13
N ALA A 37 10.02 -18.08 -6.86
CA ALA A 37 11.16 -17.73 -6.02
C ALA A 37 12.35 -18.70 -6.17
N THR A 38 13.01 -18.69 -7.33
CA THR A 38 14.26 -19.44 -7.53
C THR A 38 15.37 -18.99 -6.56
N ASP A 39 16.45 -19.77 -6.42
CA ASP A 39 17.55 -19.45 -5.48
C ASP A 39 18.17 -18.06 -5.72
N ASP A 40 18.26 -17.64 -6.98
CA ASP A 40 18.76 -16.31 -7.33
C ASP A 40 17.76 -15.21 -6.96
N VAL A 41 16.46 -15.46 -7.08
CA VAL A 41 15.40 -14.53 -6.64
C VAL A 41 15.37 -14.43 -5.13
N ILE A 42 15.56 -15.54 -4.41
CA ILE A 42 15.64 -15.56 -2.94
C ILE A 42 16.84 -14.74 -2.45
N LYS A 43 18.01 -14.86 -3.10
CA LYS A 43 19.18 -14.04 -2.78
C LYS A 43 18.87 -12.55 -2.95
N GLU A 44 18.28 -12.17 -4.10
CA GLU A 44 17.90 -10.78 -4.37
C GLU A 44 16.89 -10.24 -3.34
N LEU A 45 15.87 -11.04 -2.99
CA LEU A 45 14.85 -10.66 -2.00
C LEU A 45 15.45 -10.38 -0.61
N ARG A 46 16.49 -11.11 -0.20
CA ARG A 46 17.14 -10.90 1.11
C ARG A 46 17.77 -9.52 1.25
N ASP A 47 18.16 -8.90 0.13
CA ASP A 47 18.77 -7.59 0.07
C ASP A 47 17.72 -6.46 -0.04
N MET A 48 16.44 -6.81 -0.26
CA MET A 48 15.34 -5.86 -0.38
C MET A 48 14.67 -5.54 0.98
N PRO A 49 14.17 -4.30 1.18
CA PRO A 49 13.37 -3.95 2.35
C PRO A 49 12.17 -4.90 2.50
N THR A 50 11.90 -5.38 3.71
CA THR A 50 10.87 -6.40 4.03
C THR A 50 11.01 -7.76 3.31
N GLY A 51 12.01 -7.94 2.45
CA GLY A 51 12.17 -9.17 1.66
C GLY A 51 12.65 -10.37 2.48
N LYS A 52 13.34 -10.14 3.60
CA LYS A 52 13.73 -11.22 4.54
C LYS A 52 12.52 -11.93 5.15
N LEU A 53 11.43 -11.22 5.42
CA LEU A 53 10.19 -11.81 5.95
C LEU A 53 9.49 -12.66 4.88
N LEU A 54 9.40 -12.15 3.65
CA LEU A 54 8.87 -12.91 2.51
C LEU A 54 9.71 -14.17 2.25
N VAL A 55 11.04 -14.07 2.32
CA VAL A 55 11.93 -15.24 2.16
C VAL A 55 11.66 -16.28 3.24
N GLN A 56 11.55 -15.87 4.50
CA GLN A 56 11.21 -16.78 5.60
C GLN A 56 9.84 -17.45 5.39
N HIS A 57 8.85 -16.70 4.91
CA HIS A 57 7.53 -17.24 4.58
C HIS A 57 7.60 -18.29 3.46
N ILE A 58 8.35 -18.02 2.39
CA ILE A 58 8.56 -18.97 1.28
C ILE A 58 9.25 -20.25 1.76
N GLU A 59 10.25 -20.12 2.63
CA GLU A 59 10.94 -21.26 3.23
C GLU A 59 10.01 -22.10 4.13
N ASN A 60 9.12 -21.45 4.90
CA ASN A 60 8.10 -22.15 5.69
C ASN A 60 7.07 -22.89 4.82
N LEU A 61 6.63 -22.28 3.71
CA LEU A 61 5.73 -22.92 2.75
C LEU A 61 6.38 -24.14 2.08
N ARG A 62 7.63 -24.02 1.63
CA ARG A 62 8.38 -25.11 0.97
C ARG A 62 8.66 -26.29 1.89
N SER A 63 8.91 -26.01 3.17
CA SER A 63 9.15 -27.04 4.19
C SER A 63 7.85 -27.66 4.73
N GLY A 64 6.69 -27.11 4.39
CA GLY A 64 5.39 -27.53 4.91
C GLY A 64 5.12 -27.10 6.35
N LYS A 65 5.94 -26.20 6.91
CA LYS A 65 5.74 -25.64 8.25
C LYS A 65 4.49 -24.75 8.31
N THR A 66 4.19 -24.04 7.22
CA THR A 66 2.99 -23.20 7.08
C THR A 66 2.13 -23.73 5.93
N ALA A 67 0.80 -23.73 6.11
CA ALA A 67 -0.12 -24.22 5.10
C ALA A 67 -0.23 -23.25 3.91
N MET A 68 -0.49 -23.78 2.71
CA MET A 68 -0.48 -22.99 1.46
C MET A 68 -1.55 -21.89 1.40
N ASP A 69 -2.57 -21.97 2.24
CA ASP A 69 -3.65 -20.98 2.35
C ASP A 69 -3.45 -19.98 3.50
N SER A 70 -2.27 -19.98 4.13
CA SER A 70 -2.00 -19.21 5.35
C SER A 70 -0.64 -18.52 5.34
N ILE A 71 -0.41 -17.66 6.33
CA ILE A 71 0.88 -17.05 6.65
C ILE A 71 0.97 -16.91 8.18
N ASP A 72 2.18 -17.06 8.72
CA ASP A 72 2.42 -16.79 10.12
C ASP A 72 2.32 -15.28 10.38
N SER A 73 1.65 -14.86 11.46
CA SER A 73 1.41 -13.45 11.74
C SER A 73 2.70 -12.64 11.83
N GLU A 74 3.75 -13.18 12.44
CA GLU A 74 5.09 -12.56 12.50
C GLU A 74 5.75 -12.36 11.13
N LEU A 75 5.27 -13.06 10.10
CA LEU A 75 5.75 -13.01 8.72
C LEU A 75 4.80 -12.26 7.81
N LEU A 76 3.77 -11.58 8.34
CA LEU A 76 2.97 -10.67 7.53
C LEU A 76 3.82 -9.46 7.10
N PRO A 77 3.57 -8.92 5.89
CA PRO A 77 4.17 -7.65 5.49
C PRO A 77 3.82 -6.59 6.55
N TYR A 78 4.79 -5.76 6.91
CA TYR A 78 4.64 -4.69 7.91
C TYR A 78 4.39 -5.18 9.36
N GLY A 79 4.75 -6.43 9.70
CA GLY A 79 4.93 -6.85 11.10
C GLY A 79 3.69 -7.39 11.81
N GLY A 80 2.82 -8.13 11.11
CA GLY A 80 1.77 -8.89 11.80
C GLY A 80 0.46 -8.19 12.07
N MET A 81 0.25 -6.99 11.54
CA MET A 81 -0.92 -6.17 11.92
C MET A 81 -2.22 -6.47 11.17
N MET A 82 -2.43 -7.68 10.63
CA MET A 82 -3.75 -8.11 10.14
C MET A 82 -3.96 -9.62 10.15
N THR A 83 -4.69 -10.15 11.14
CA THR A 83 -5.52 -11.33 10.90
C THR A 83 -6.93 -10.89 10.52
N ALA A 84 -7.60 -11.65 9.64
CA ALA A 84 -9.01 -11.42 9.31
C ALA A 84 -9.93 -11.56 10.54
N GLU A 85 -9.46 -12.22 11.60
CA GLU A 85 -10.14 -12.37 12.89
C GLU A 85 -9.94 -11.15 13.80
N ASP A 86 -8.80 -10.45 13.75
CA ASP A 86 -8.59 -9.20 14.50
C ASP A 86 -9.51 -8.07 14.01
N VAL A 87 -9.85 -8.08 12.71
CA VAL A 87 -10.85 -7.17 12.12
C VAL A 87 -12.24 -7.30 12.76
N ALA A 88 -12.56 -8.45 13.37
CA ALA A 88 -13.81 -8.65 14.09
C ALA A 88 -13.84 -8.04 15.51
N THR A 89 -12.73 -7.44 16.00
CA THR A 89 -12.61 -6.99 17.39
C THR A 89 -12.56 -5.47 17.62
N ILE A 90 -12.34 -4.64 16.59
CA ILE A 90 -12.47 -3.17 16.74
C ILE A 90 -13.96 -2.80 16.78
N LYS A 91 -14.54 -2.92 17.97
CA LYS A 91 -15.91 -2.47 18.22
C LYS A 91 -15.88 -0.98 18.48
N LEU A 92 -16.17 -0.20 17.44
CA LEU A 92 -16.53 1.20 17.63
C LEU A 92 -17.76 1.27 18.52
N ASN A 93 -17.72 2.15 19.52
CA ASN A 93 -18.91 2.48 20.28
C ASN A 93 -19.91 3.25 19.39
N PRO A 94 -21.19 3.36 19.77
CA PRO A 94 -22.20 4.03 18.93
C PRO A 94 -21.87 5.49 18.55
N ASN A 95 -21.12 6.21 19.38
CA ASN A 95 -20.71 7.58 19.09
C ASN A 95 -19.61 7.62 18.04
N GLN A 96 -18.60 6.76 18.16
CA GLN A 96 -17.52 6.63 17.16
C GLN A 96 -18.08 6.18 15.80
N TRP A 97 -19.07 5.29 15.81
CA TRP A 97 -19.77 4.88 14.58
C TRP A 97 -20.46 6.05 13.90
N ARG A 98 -21.22 6.83 14.67
CA ARG A 98 -21.95 8.00 14.16
C ARG A 98 -21.00 9.08 13.66
N GLU A 99 -19.88 9.31 14.37
CA GLU A 99 -18.85 10.25 13.95
C GLU A 99 -18.22 9.83 12.61
N LEU A 100 -17.79 8.57 12.49
CA LEU A 100 -17.21 8.04 11.24
C LEU A 100 -18.23 8.10 10.10
N GLU A 101 -19.47 7.71 10.34
CA GLU A 101 -20.52 7.75 9.33
C GLU A 101 -20.78 9.18 8.84
N ASN A 102 -20.94 10.14 9.75
CA ASN A 102 -21.12 11.55 9.39
C ASN A 102 -19.92 12.08 8.61
N ALA A 103 -18.70 11.79 9.05
CA ALA A 103 -17.48 12.24 8.36
C ALA A 103 -17.36 11.68 6.95
N LEU A 104 -17.74 10.41 6.74
CA LEU A 104 -17.79 9.80 5.40
C LEU A 104 -18.90 10.41 4.53
N GLN A 105 -20.05 10.75 5.12
CA GLN A 105 -21.17 11.36 4.40
C GLN A 105 -20.89 12.80 3.98
N GLU A 106 -20.21 13.56 4.80
CA GLU A 106 -19.89 14.99 4.62
C GLU A 106 -18.52 15.23 3.97
N PHE A 107 -17.81 14.16 3.58
CA PHE A 107 -16.48 14.26 3.02
C PHE A 107 -16.48 15.04 1.70
N THR A 108 -15.60 16.05 1.61
CA THR A 108 -15.28 16.74 0.37
C THR A 108 -13.94 16.23 -0.15
N PRO A 109 -13.81 15.87 -1.44
CA PRO A 109 -12.57 15.33 -2.01
C PRO A 109 -11.54 16.43 -2.30
N ASP A 110 -11.16 17.16 -1.25
CA ASP A 110 -10.18 18.24 -1.25
C ASP A 110 -9.32 18.23 0.03
N GLN A 111 -8.29 19.07 0.09
CA GLN A 111 -7.40 19.16 1.26
C GLN A 111 -8.18 19.48 2.53
N ALA A 112 -9.14 20.40 2.47
CA ALA A 112 -9.93 20.79 3.65
C ALA A 112 -10.79 19.63 4.17
N GLY A 113 -11.35 18.82 3.28
CA GLY A 113 -12.08 17.60 3.63
C GLY A 113 -11.16 16.54 4.25
N LEU A 114 -9.95 16.37 3.70
CA LEU A 114 -8.94 15.52 4.31
C LEU A 114 -8.53 16.00 5.70
N ASP A 115 -8.24 17.27 5.88
CA ASP A 115 -7.82 17.82 7.18
C ASP A 115 -8.90 17.58 8.25
N ARG A 116 -10.18 17.81 7.90
CA ARG A 116 -11.32 17.49 8.78
C ARG A 116 -11.37 16.00 9.10
N PHE A 117 -11.22 15.14 8.09
CA PHE A 117 -11.25 13.69 8.29
C PHE A 117 -10.07 13.21 9.15
N MET A 118 -8.87 13.73 8.94
CA MET A 118 -7.67 13.39 9.71
C MET A 118 -7.74 13.90 11.16
N SER A 119 -8.56 14.91 11.44
CA SER A 119 -8.79 15.43 12.79
C SER A 119 -9.68 14.54 13.68
N LEU A 120 -10.38 13.56 13.09
CA LEU A 120 -11.25 12.65 13.84
C LEU A 120 -10.44 11.94 14.93
N GLU A 121 -11.00 11.85 16.13
CA GLU A 121 -10.33 11.20 17.25
C GLU A 121 -10.02 9.74 16.90
N LEU A 122 -10.95 9.08 16.21
CA LEU A 122 -10.78 7.72 15.73
C LEU A 122 -9.57 7.56 14.79
N VAL A 123 -9.41 8.47 13.82
CA VAL A 123 -8.30 8.44 12.85
C VAL A 123 -6.97 8.65 13.56
N ARG A 124 -6.91 9.63 14.46
CA ARG A 124 -5.71 9.91 15.26
C ARG A 124 -5.32 8.73 16.15
N ASN A 125 -6.29 8.06 16.76
CA ASN A 125 -6.06 6.90 17.61
C ASN A 125 -5.51 5.70 16.84
N PHE A 126 -5.87 5.54 15.56
CA PHE A 126 -5.32 4.50 14.70
C PHE A 126 -3.90 4.81 14.18
N GLY A 127 -3.45 6.06 14.25
CA GLY A 127 -2.09 6.43 13.84
C GLY A 127 -1.83 6.12 12.37
N GLU A 128 -0.66 5.57 12.04
CA GLU A 128 -0.24 5.27 10.67
C GLU A 128 -1.13 4.23 9.97
N GLU A 129 -1.83 3.38 10.73
CA GLU A 129 -2.68 2.30 10.22
C GLU A 129 -4.14 2.70 9.99
N TRP A 130 -4.47 3.98 10.13
CA TRP A 130 -5.87 4.46 10.08
C TRP A 130 -6.63 4.03 8.82
N GLN A 131 -6.00 4.01 7.65
CA GLN A 131 -6.66 3.60 6.40
C GLN A 131 -7.11 2.14 6.44
N ASN A 132 -6.25 1.32 7.00
CA ASN A 132 -6.40 -0.11 7.12
C ASN A 132 -7.46 -0.45 8.17
N SER A 133 -7.38 0.19 9.34
CA SER A 133 -8.35 0.03 10.42
C SER A 133 -9.76 0.48 10.01
N ILE A 134 -9.91 1.61 9.32
CA ILE A 134 -11.23 2.07 8.87
C ILE A 134 -11.80 1.13 7.81
N ARG A 135 -11.00 0.70 6.82
CA ARG A 135 -11.47 -0.27 5.82
C ARG A 135 -11.98 -1.56 6.47
N ALA A 136 -11.21 -2.08 7.43
CA ALA A 136 -11.55 -3.28 8.18
C ALA A 136 -12.91 -3.16 8.89
N ILE A 137 -13.13 -2.04 9.59
CA ILE A 137 -14.40 -1.73 10.27
C ILE A 137 -15.57 -1.65 9.29
N LEU A 138 -15.34 -1.09 8.10
CA LEU A 138 -16.37 -0.88 7.09
C LEU A 138 -16.69 -2.12 6.23
N ASN A 139 -15.95 -3.22 6.34
CA ASN A 139 -16.23 -4.45 5.59
C ASN A 139 -17.66 -4.98 5.78
N ALA A 140 -18.26 -4.74 6.94
CA ALA A 140 -19.64 -5.12 7.24
C ALA A 140 -20.70 -4.12 6.69
N ARG A 141 -20.30 -3.01 6.06
CA ARG A 141 -21.18 -1.94 5.55
C ARG A 141 -20.76 -1.48 4.15
N PRO A 142 -21.15 -2.21 3.10
CA PRO A 142 -20.74 -1.93 1.72
C PRO A 142 -21.08 -0.51 1.24
N ASN A 143 -22.21 0.04 1.69
CA ASN A 143 -22.65 1.40 1.38
C ASN A 143 -21.71 2.51 1.88
N LEU A 144 -20.90 2.22 2.89
CA LEU A 144 -19.89 3.15 3.41
C LEU A 144 -18.51 2.90 2.79
N LEU A 145 -18.26 1.72 2.23
CA LEU A 145 -17.00 1.40 1.55
C LEU A 145 -16.78 2.28 0.32
N ASP A 146 -17.83 2.58 -0.45
CA ASP A 146 -17.70 3.46 -1.61
C ASP A 146 -17.28 4.87 -1.22
N LYS A 147 -17.86 5.41 -0.14
CA LYS A 147 -17.48 6.72 0.42
C LYS A 147 -16.07 6.70 0.98
N TRP A 148 -15.70 5.61 1.65
CA TRP A 148 -14.36 5.39 2.16
C TRP A 148 -13.31 5.35 1.03
N ASN A 149 -13.62 4.72 -0.10
CA ASN A 149 -12.72 4.66 -1.24
C ASN A 149 -12.41 6.08 -1.78
N ILE A 150 -13.38 7.00 -1.74
CA ILE A 150 -13.16 8.41 -2.12
C ILE A 150 -12.18 9.07 -1.14
N VAL A 151 -12.34 8.88 0.17
CA VAL A 151 -11.40 9.41 1.19
C VAL A 151 -10.00 8.87 0.95
N LYS A 152 -9.86 7.54 0.80
CA LYS A 152 -8.57 6.88 0.56
C LYS A 152 -7.90 7.40 -0.72
N GLN A 153 -8.67 7.51 -1.80
CA GLN A 153 -8.17 7.99 -3.09
C GLN A 153 -7.69 9.44 -2.97
N THR A 154 -8.46 10.29 -2.29
CA THR A 154 -8.12 11.70 -2.07
C THR A 154 -6.83 11.80 -1.25
N TYR A 155 -6.71 11.06 -0.14
CA TYR A 155 -5.48 11.07 0.68
C TYR A 155 -4.25 10.64 -0.12
N ASN A 156 -4.36 9.56 -0.89
CA ASN A 156 -3.25 9.07 -1.72
C ASN A 156 -2.83 10.10 -2.76
N ALA A 157 -3.80 10.80 -3.36
CA ALA A 157 -3.53 11.85 -4.34
C ALA A 157 -2.72 13.00 -3.72
N TYR A 158 -3.15 13.54 -2.58
CA TYR A 158 -2.45 14.63 -1.90
C TYR A 158 -1.08 14.19 -1.37
N ARG A 159 -0.96 12.99 -0.79
CA ARG A 159 0.33 12.45 -0.35
C ARG A 159 1.33 12.34 -1.51
N LEU A 160 0.89 11.81 -2.66
CA LEU A 160 1.75 11.68 -3.83
C LEU A 160 2.08 13.04 -4.45
N TRP A 161 1.14 13.98 -4.42
CA TRP A 161 1.40 15.37 -4.81
C TRP A 161 2.53 15.99 -3.98
N ASP A 162 2.48 15.88 -2.66
CA ASP A 162 3.49 16.46 -1.77
C ASP A 162 4.86 15.81 -1.97
N VAL A 163 4.91 14.48 -2.03
CA VAL A 163 6.14 13.72 -2.28
C VAL A 163 6.73 14.09 -3.64
N ALA A 164 5.91 14.19 -4.69
CA ALA A 164 6.38 14.58 -6.02
C ALA A 164 6.99 15.99 -6.03
N ASN A 165 6.35 16.95 -5.35
CA ASN A 165 6.88 18.31 -5.24
C ASN A 165 8.20 18.35 -4.46
N GLU A 166 8.32 17.59 -3.37
CA GLU A 166 9.55 17.50 -2.58
C GLU A 166 10.71 16.95 -3.42
N ILE A 167 10.47 15.89 -4.19
CA ILE A 167 11.45 15.26 -5.07
C ILE A 167 11.94 16.23 -6.15
N ILE A 168 11.04 17.00 -6.75
CA ILE A 168 11.40 17.98 -7.79
C ILE A 168 12.15 19.17 -7.18
N ALA A 169 11.78 19.60 -5.96
CA ALA A 169 12.43 20.73 -5.28
C ALA A 169 13.85 20.40 -4.80
N ASN A 170 14.09 19.15 -4.39
CA ASN A 170 15.37 18.70 -3.83
C ASN A 170 15.95 17.54 -4.66
N PRO A 171 16.84 17.81 -5.64
CA PRO A 171 17.40 16.77 -6.49
C PRO A 171 18.37 15.88 -5.68
N ILE A 172 17.89 14.71 -5.25
CA ILE A 172 18.63 13.73 -4.46
C ILE A 172 18.77 12.41 -5.24
N SER A 173 19.94 11.77 -5.10
CA SER A 173 20.44 10.42 -5.46
C SER A 173 19.73 9.56 -6.53
N GLU A 174 20.51 8.75 -7.26
CA GLU A 174 20.01 7.71 -8.18
C GLU A 174 18.97 6.76 -7.56
N ARG A 175 19.07 6.50 -6.25
CA ARG A 175 18.11 5.67 -5.52
C ARG A 175 16.70 6.25 -5.53
N VAL A 176 16.57 7.57 -5.38
CA VAL A 176 15.27 8.26 -5.41
C VAL A 176 14.69 8.21 -6.82
N ARG A 177 15.51 8.36 -7.86
CA ARG A 177 15.05 8.18 -9.25
C ARG A 177 14.51 6.78 -9.53
N ALA A 178 15.23 5.74 -9.10
CA ALA A 178 14.78 4.36 -9.26
C ALA A 178 13.45 4.12 -8.52
N GLN A 179 13.28 4.70 -7.34
CA GLN A 179 12.03 4.64 -6.60
C GLN A 179 10.89 5.36 -7.33
N VAL A 180 11.11 6.59 -7.82
CA VAL A 180 10.11 7.34 -8.61
C VAL A 180 9.74 6.57 -9.86
N GLN A 181 10.70 5.95 -10.54
CA GLN A 181 10.45 5.12 -11.71
C GLN A 181 9.56 3.91 -11.38
N ALA A 182 9.77 3.26 -10.24
CA ALA A 182 8.93 2.16 -9.77
C ALA A 182 7.51 2.62 -9.41
N ASP A 183 7.39 3.82 -8.84
CA ASP A 183 6.12 4.39 -8.36
C ASP A 183 5.37 5.19 -9.45
N MET A 184 5.94 5.32 -10.66
CA MET A 184 5.30 6.03 -11.79
C MET A 184 3.84 5.64 -12.04
N PRO A 185 3.44 4.36 -12.01
CA PRO A 185 2.04 3.98 -12.20
C PRO A 185 1.10 4.62 -11.15
N GLU A 186 1.56 4.82 -9.92
CA GLU A 186 0.77 5.51 -8.89
C GLU A 186 0.67 7.00 -9.21
N TYR A 187 1.78 7.66 -9.55
CA TYR A 187 1.76 9.07 -9.95
C TYR A 187 0.86 9.31 -11.17
N GLU A 188 0.86 8.41 -12.16
CA GLU A 188 -0.02 8.48 -13.34
C GLU A 188 -1.49 8.27 -13.00
N THR A 189 -1.79 7.51 -11.95
CA THR A 189 -3.15 7.30 -11.47
C THR A 189 -3.68 8.52 -10.73
N TYR A 190 -2.85 9.13 -9.87
CA TYR A 190 -3.32 10.08 -8.87
C TYR A 190 -3.05 11.55 -9.21
N LEU A 191 -1.91 11.89 -9.82
CA LEU A 191 -1.58 13.29 -10.12
C LEU A 191 -2.56 13.94 -11.10
N PRO A 192 -3.10 13.26 -12.13
CA PRO A 192 -4.08 13.89 -13.03
C PRO A 192 -5.36 14.38 -12.33
N MET A 193 -5.65 13.92 -11.10
CA MET A 193 -6.80 14.39 -10.32
C MET A 193 -6.69 15.88 -9.96
N PHE A 194 -5.49 16.47 -10.03
CA PHE A 194 -5.24 17.90 -9.80
C PHE A 194 -5.34 18.76 -11.08
N GLY A 195 -5.81 18.19 -12.19
CA GLY A 195 -5.92 18.91 -13.47
C GLY A 195 -4.57 19.26 -14.06
N ASP A 196 -4.47 20.44 -14.68
CA ASP A 196 -3.29 20.88 -15.44
C ASP A 196 -2.01 20.92 -14.58
N ALA A 197 -2.13 21.34 -13.32
CA ALA A 197 -0.98 21.39 -12.40
C ALA A 197 -0.44 19.98 -12.09
N GLY A 198 -1.33 18.99 -12.00
CA GLY A 198 -0.97 17.58 -11.85
C GLY A 198 -0.31 16.99 -13.09
N ALA A 199 -0.83 17.32 -14.27
CA ALA A 199 -0.22 16.93 -15.53
C ALA A 199 1.19 17.53 -15.71
N GLU A 200 1.38 18.79 -15.31
CA GLU A 200 2.69 19.45 -15.32
C GLU A 200 3.68 18.79 -14.36
N LEU A 201 3.26 18.48 -13.14
CA LEU A 201 4.09 17.80 -12.15
C LEU A 201 4.50 16.40 -12.61
N LEU A 202 3.55 15.66 -13.20
CA LEU A 202 3.82 14.34 -13.79
C LEU A 202 4.83 14.43 -14.95
N ALA A 203 4.73 15.45 -15.79
CA ALA A 203 5.72 15.70 -16.85
C ALA A 203 7.11 15.98 -16.26
N LYS A 204 7.20 16.78 -15.20
CA LYS A 204 8.47 17.04 -14.48
C LYS A 204 9.09 15.77 -13.91
N LEU A 205 8.28 14.89 -13.30
CA LEU A 205 8.76 13.58 -12.82
C LEU A 205 9.29 12.70 -13.96
N ARG A 206 8.60 12.65 -15.10
CA ARG A 206 9.06 11.89 -16.28
C ARG A 206 10.39 12.43 -16.81
N THR A 207 10.56 13.75 -16.87
CA THR A 207 11.83 14.38 -17.26
C THR A 207 12.93 14.08 -16.25
N PHE A 208 12.61 14.12 -14.95
CA PHE A 208 13.55 13.79 -13.88
C PHE A 208 14.11 12.36 -14.03
N ILE A 209 13.25 11.37 -14.30
CA ILE A 209 13.67 10.00 -14.59
C ILE A 209 14.48 9.92 -15.90
N SER A 210 14.02 10.59 -16.96
CA SER A 210 14.61 10.50 -18.30
C SER A 210 15.97 11.18 -18.47
N SER A 211 16.33 12.10 -17.58
CA SER A 211 17.64 12.80 -17.60
C SER A 211 18.87 11.90 -17.32
N MET A 212 18.71 10.58 -17.39
CA MET A 212 19.76 9.55 -17.33
C MET A 212 20.38 9.18 -18.70
N ASN A 213 19.86 9.70 -19.81
CA ASN A 213 20.37 9.42 -21.15
C ASN A 213 21.26 10.55 -21.68
#